data_AF-A0A494Y7Z4-F1
#
_entry.id   AF-A0A494Y7Z4-F1
#
_cell.length_a   1.000
_cell.length_b   1.000
_cell.length_c   1.000
_cell.angle_alpha   90.00
_cell.angle_beta   90.00
_cell.angle_gamma   90.00
#
_symmetry.space_group_name_H-M   'P 1'
#
loop_
_entity.id
_entity.type
_entity.pdbx_description
1 polymer ?
#
loop_
_entity_poly.entity_id
_entity_poly.type
_entity_poly.pdbx_seq_one_letter_code
_entity_poly.pdbx_strand_id
1 'polypeptide(L)'
;MVRHAYLHLPYIVSLYSTGERVDAKWRVQQGYMVPMLAVKRVAEVVATKVAKAAKYQKCDALWLLITVDFWNPAQDQEIEWPQDERIDFGPFERILIYKPAYGQVVEVPRFG
;
A
#
# COMPACT_ATOMS: atom_id res chain seq x y z
N MET A 1 16.30 -7.94 6.26
CA MET A 1 17.04 -6.97 5.43
C MET A 1 18.53 -7.08 5.75
N VAL A 2 19.34 -7.69 4.88
CA VAL A 2 20.79 -7.88 5.11
C VAL A 2 21.54 -6.78 4.35
N ARG A 3 21.83 -5.67 5.02
CA ARG A 3 22.40 -4.45 4.42
C ARG A 3 23.89 -4.53 4.06
N HIS A 4 24.65 -5.51 4.56
CA HIS A 4 26.12 -5.42 4.57
C HIS A 4 26.85 -6.15 3.44
N ALA A 5 26.21 -7.09 2.73
CA ALA A 5 26.94 -7.98 1.80
C ALA A 5 27.14 -7.43 0.36
N TYR A 6 26.52 -6.30 -0.01
CA TYR A 6 26.45 -5.85 -1.41
C TYR A 6 26.88 -4.39 -1.64
N LEU A 7 27.49 -3.75 -0.63
CA LEU A 7 27.95 -2.35 -0.70
C LEU A 7 28.97 -2.08 -1.82
N HIS A 8 29.63 -3.13 -2.33
CA HIS A 8 30.58 -3.04 -3.43
C HIS A 8 29.95 -3.05 -4.83
N LEU A 9 28.62 -3.21 -4.93
CA LEU A 9 27.89 -3.23 -6.20
C LEU A 9 27.13 -1.90 -6.37
N PRO A 10 27.73 -0.88 -7.02
CA PRO A 10 27.21 0.49 -7.02
C PRO A 10 25.84 0.65 -7.70
N TYR A 11 25.35 -0.38 -8.39
CA TYR A 11 24.10 -0.37 -9.14
C TYR A 11 22.96 -1.17 -8.45
N ILE A 12 23.20 -1.77 -7.28
CA ILE A 12 22.19 -2.52 -6.54
C ILE A 12 21.69 -1.68 -5.37
N VAL A 13 20.42 -1.23 -5.46
CA VAL A 13 19.79 -0.39 -4.43
C VAL A 13 19.12 -1.22 -3.33
N SER A 14 18.67 -2.44 -3.66
CA SER A 14 18.10 -3.36 -2.70
C SER A 14 18.27 -4.82 -3.13
N LEU A 15 18.28 -5.72 -2.16
CA LEU A 15 18.24 -7.16 -2.37
C LEU A 15 17.25 -7.78 -1.38
N TYR A 16 16.33 -8.59 -1.89
CA TYR A 16 15.35 -9.29 -1.07
C TYR A 16 15.31 -10.78 -1.44
N SER A 17 15.09 -11.63 -0.44
CA SER A 17 14.84 -13.05 -0.60
C SER A 17 13.77 -13.45 0.41
N THR A 18 12.75 -14.19 -0.02
CA THR A 18 11.71 -14.70 0.87
C THR A 18 12.16 -15.96 1.61
N GLY A 19 13.26 -16.61 1.17
CA GLY A 19 13.74 -17.86 1.76
C GLY A 19 12.85 -19.08 1.51
N GLU A 20 11.74 -18.93 0.78
CA GLU A 20 10.73 -19.97 0.58
C GLU A 20 11.14 -21.06 -0.43
N ARG A 21 12.23 -20.84 -1.18
CA ARG A 21 12.71 -21.76 -2.22
C ARG A 21 14.17 -22.12 -2.01
N VAL A 22 14.43 -23.43 -1.93
CA VAL A 22 15.77 -24.01 -1.77
C VAL A 22 16.65 -23.75 -3.00
N ASP A 23 16.05 -23.57 -4.18
CA ASP A 23 16.71 -23.32 -5.47
C ASP A 23 16.46 -21.90 -6.03
N ALA A 24 16.22 -20.93 -5.14
CA ALA A 24 15.91 -19.56 -5.53
C ALA A 24 16.98 -18.98 -6.48
N LYS A 25 16.56 -18.64 -7.70
CA LYS A 25 17.40 -17.95 -8.68
C LYS A 25 17.26 -16.45 -8.51
N TRP A 26 18.38 -15.77 -8.34
CA TRP A 26 18.43 -14.31 -8.36
C TRP A 26 17.96 -13.79 -9.71
N ARG A 27 17.16 -12.72 -9.69
CA ARG A 27 16.71 -12.00 -10.87
C ARG A 27 16.91 -10.52 -10.67
N VAL A 28 17.38 -9.86 -11.72
CA VAL A 28 17.34 -8.40 -11.77
C VAL A 28 15.89 -7.99 -11.96
N GLN A 29 15.41 -7.11 -11.09
CA GLN A 29 14.08 -6.53 -11.19
C GLN A 29 14.21 -5.01 -11.14
N GLN A 30 13.40 -4.33 -11.93
CA GLN A 30 13.27 -2.88 -11.84
C GLN A 30 12.60 -2.55 -10.51
N GLY A 31 13.34 -1.89 -9.63
CA GLY A 31 12.78 -1.18 -8.49
C GLY A 31 12.41 0.24 -8.93
N TYR A 32 11.44 0.81 -8.25
CA TYR A 32 11.12 2.23 -8.40
C TYR A 32 11.61 2.99 -7.17
N MET A 33 11.68 4.30 -7.24
CA MET A 33 11.78 5.17 -6.07
C MET A 33 10.62 6.15 -6.23
N VAL A 34 9.49 5.81 -5.64
CA VAL A 34 8.27 6.61 -5.74
C VAL A 34 7.98 7.24 -4.37
N PRO A 35 7.11 8.27 -4.31
CA PRO A 35 6.75 8.89 -3.06
C PRO A 35 6.17 7.90 -2.04
N MET A 36 6.28 8.26 -0.76
CA MET A 36 5.47 7.66 0.30
C MET A 36 3.97 7.83 -0.01
N LEU A 37 3.13 7.02 0.64
CA LEU A 37 1.67 7.04 0.47
C LEU A 37 1.13 8.48 0.33
N ALA A 38 0.54 8.79 -0.82
CA ALA A 38 -0.04 10.10 -1.05
C ALA A 38 -1.43 10.17 -0.43
N VAL A 39 -1.54 10.66 0.80
CA VAL A 39 -2.83 10.81 1.53
C VAL A 39 -3.89 11.49 0.68
N LYS A 40 -3.53 12.54 -0.06
CA LYS A 40 -4.44 13.22 -0.99
C LYS A 40 -5.06 12.27 -2.02
N ARG A 41 -4.25 11.38 -2.59
CA ARG A 41 -4.72 10.38 -3.58
C ARG A 41 -5.65 9.36 -2.93
N VAL A 42 -5.35 8.95 -1.70
CA VAL A 42 -6.26 8.10 -0.92
C VAL A 42 -7.59 8.82 -0.70
N ALA A 43 -7.57 10.09 -0.29
CA ALA A 43 -8.78 10.89 -0.11
C ALA A 43 -9.61 11.01 -1.40
N GLU A 44 -8.97 11.23 -2.56
CA GLU A 44 -9.64 11.28 -3.87
C GLU A 44 -10.29 9.93 -4.25
N VAL A 45 -9.59 8.82 -3.99
CA VAL A 45 -10.14 7.47 -4.18
C VAL A 45 -11.35 7.25 -3.28
N VAL A 46 -11.25 7.62 -2.00
CA VAL A 46 -12.32 7.48 -1.02
C VAL A 46 -13.53 8.30 -1.43
N ALA A 47 -13.37 9.59 -1.76
CA ALA A 47 -14.45 10.45 -2.24
C ALA A 47 -15.16 9.86 -3.48
N THR A 48 -14.39 9.32 -4.42
CA THR A 48 -14.94 8.64 -5.61
C THR A 48 -15.77 7.41 -5.23
N LYS A 49 -15.37 6.67 -4.20
CA LYS A 49 -16.06 5.47 -3.72
C LYS A 49 -17.29 5.81 -2.87
N VAL A 50 -17.24 6.90 -2.09
CA VAL A 50 -18.38 7.46 -1.36
C VAL A 50 -19.52 7.80 -2.33
N ALA A 51 -19.21 8.49 -3.43
CA ALA A 51 -20.21 8.81 -4.45
C ALA A 51 -20.85 7.56 -5.09
N LYS A 52 -20.10 6.46 -5.21
CA LYS A 52 -20.61 5.18 -5.73
C LYS A 52 -21.43 4.40 -4.70
N ALA A 53 -21.08 4.52 -3.41
CA ALA A 53 -21.74 3.81 -2.33
C ALA A 53 -23.23 4.17 -2.20
N ALA A 54 -23.65 5.36 -2.65
CA ALA A 54 -25.05 5.75 -2.71
C ALA A 54 -25.94 4.80 -3.56
N LYS A 55 -25.33 4.01 -4.45
CA LYS A 55 -26.02 3.02 -5.30
C LYS A 55 -25.88 1.59 -4.78
N TYR A 56 -25.17 1.37 -3.68
CA TYR A 56 -24.98 0.03 -3.13
C TYR A 56 -26.24 -0.45 -2.43
N GLN A 57 -26.41 -1.77 -2.37
CA GLN A 57 -27.48 -2.38 -1.60
C GLN A 57 -27.29 -2.08 -0.11
N LYS A 58 -28.40 -1.97 0.62
CA LYS A 58 -28.36 -1.81 2.08
C LYS A 58 -27.73 -3.06 2.71
N CYS A 59 -26.79 -2.83 3.62
CA CYS A 59 -26.09 -3.83 4.40
C CYS A 59 -25.72 -3.22 5.76
N ASP A 60 -25.25 -4.06 6.68
CA ASP A 60 -24.92 -3.62 8.04
C ASP A 60 -23.69 -2.70 8.07
N ALA A 61 -22.73 -2.92 7.17
CA ALA A 61 -21.52 -2.11 7.09
C ALA A 61 -20.89 -2.15 5.69
N LEU A 62 -20.26 -1.04 5.31
CA LEU A 62 -19.43 -0.95 4.11
C LEU A 62 -17.98 -0.78 4.52
N TRP A 63 -17.08 -1.64 4.02
CA TRP A 63 -15.64 -1.51 4.20
C TRP A 63 -14.97 -1.25 2.86
N LEU A 64 -13.96 -0.38 2.84
CA LEU A 64 -13.19 -0.08 1.64
C LEU A 64 -11.77 -0.65 1.77
N LEU A 65 -11.39 -1.52 0.85
CA LEU A 65 -10.02 -2.00 0.69
C LEU A 65 -9.35 -1.32 -0.50
N ILE A 66 -8.21 -0.67 -0.26
CA ILE A 66 -7.35 -0.05 -1.26
C ILE A 66 -6.08 -0.88 -1.37
N THR A 67 -5.87 -1.48 -2.54
CA THR A 67 -4.68 -2.30 -2.79
C THR A 67 -3.56 -1.46 -3.39
N VAL A 68 -2.36 -1.55 -2.80
CA VAL A 68 -1.14 -0.90 -3.27
C VAL A 68 -0.15 -1.97 -3.71
N ASP A 69 0.13 -1.99 -5.00
CA ASP A 69 1.10 -2.86 -5.65
C ASP A 69 2.40 -2.11 -5.88
N PHE A 70 3.40 -2.38 -5.04
CA PHE A 70 4.69 -1.69 -5.13
C PHE A 70 5.48 -2.03 -6.40
N TRP A 71 5.12 -3.12 -7.10
CA TRP A 71 5.71 -3.45 -8.40
C TRP A 71 5.13 -2.63 -9.54
N ASN A 72 4.05 -1.88 -9.31
CA ASN A 72 3.50 -0.96 -10.28
C ASN A 72 4.13 0.43 -10.10
N PRO A 73 4.87 0.97 -11.09
CA PRO A 73 5.50 2.28 -11.00
C PRO A 73 4.52 3.45 -10.80
N ALA A 74 3.25 3.27 -11.14
CA ALA A 74 2.22 4.29 -10.99
C ALA A 74 1.60 4.31 -9.57
N GLN A 75 2.03 3.42 -8.68
CA GLN A 75 1.49 3.27 -7.34
C GLN A 75 2.52 3.62 -6.28
N ASP A 76 2.05 3.80 -5.05
CA ASP A 76 2.91 4.16 -3.92
C ASP A 76 3.72 2.95 -3.44
N GLN A 77 4.92 3.19 -2.90
CA GLN A 77 5.80 2.11 -2.44
C GLN A 77 5.58 1.69 -1.01
N GLU A 78 5.26 2.65 -0.15
CA GLU A 78 4.95 2.40 1.26
C GLU A 78 3.53 2.81 1.56
N ILE A 79 2.93 2.14 2.54
CA ILE A 79 1.53 2.32 2.94
C ILE A 79 1.38 2.89 4.35
N GLU A 80 2.46 3.41 4.93
CA GLU A 80 2.43 4.05 6.25
C GLU A 80 1.51 5.26 6.23
N TRP A 81 0.56 5.30 7.18
CA TRP A 81 -0.34 6.42 7.33
C TRP A 81 0.28 7.48 8.24
N PRO A 82 0.36 8.76 7.82
CA PRO A 82 0.91 9.81 8.68
C PRO A 82 0.02 10.07 9.91
N GLN A 83 0.64 10.25 11.09
CA GLN A 83 -0.08 10.37 12.37
C GLN A 83 -1.11 11.50 12.42
N ASP A 84 -0.87 12.60 11.72
CA ASP A 84 -1.71 13.81 11.76
C ASP A 84 -2.69 13.91 10.57
N GLU A 85 -2.66 12.96 9.65
CA GLU A 85 -3.45 13.01 8.42
C GLU A 85 -4.82 12.39 8.59
N ARG A 86 -5.83 13.04 8.00
CA ARG A 86 -7.25 12.77 8.23
C ARG A 86 -8.01 12.79 6.92
N ILE A 87 -8.98 11.89 6.77
CA ILE A 87 -9.88 11.86 5.61
C ILE A 87 -11.31 11.53 6.07
N ASP A 88 -12.29 11.98 5.28
CA ASP A 88 -13.69 11.61 5.47
C ASP A 88 -13.94 10.19 4.96
N PHE A 89 -14.61 9.36 5.77
CA PHE A 89 -14.94 7.98 5.43
C PHE A 89 -16.29 7.87 4.70
N GLY A 90 -17.13 8.89 4.76
CA GLY A 90 -18.51 8.82 4.30
C GLY A 90 -19.24 7.60 4.91
N PRO A 91 -19.88 6.74 4.09
CA PRO A 91 -20.63 5.59 4.58
C PRO A 91 -19.77 4.37 4.91
N PHE A 92 -18.45 4.41 4.66
CA PHE A 92 -17.57 3.30 4.99
C PHE A 92 -17.31 3.28 6.49
N GLU A 93 -17.46 2.14 7.16
CA GLU A 93 -17.06 1.96 8.56
C GLU A 93 -15.54 1.93 8.69
N ARG A 94 -14.87 1.26 7.74
CA ARG A 94 -13.42 1.05 7.73
C ARG A 94 -12.82 1.31 6.36
N ILE A 95 -11.61 1.86 6.35
CA ILE A 95 -10.78 2.01 5.16
C ILE A 95 -9.44 1.34 5.44
N LEU A 96 -9.12 0.32 4.64
CA LEU A 96 -7.93 -0.51 4.78
C LEU A 96 -7.04 -0.30 3.55
N ILE A 97 -5.75 -0.07 3.77
CA ILE A 97 -4.73 -0.02 2.73
C ILE A 97 -3.92 -1.30 2.84
N TYR A 98 -3.89 -2.08 1.76
CA TYR A 98 -3.25 -3.39 1.73
C TYR A 98 -2.13 -3.43 0.70
N LYS A 99 -0.95 -3.85 1.13
CA LYS A 99 0.23 -4.10 0.30
C LYS A 99 0.46 -5.62 0.23
N PRO A 100 -0.01 -6.29 -0.85
CA PRO A 100 -0.04 -7.75 -0.92
C PRO A 100 1.33 -8.39 -0.77
N ALA A 101 2.34 -7.74 -1.33
CA ALA A 101 3.70 -8.22 -1.38
C ALA A 101 4.33 -8.61 -0.05
N TYR A 102 3.90 -7.95 1.03
CA TYR A 102 4.41 -8.17 2.39
C TYR A 102 3.28 -8.57 3.34
N GLY A 103 2.08 -8.85 2.83
CA GLY A 103 0.90 -9.09 3.67
C GLY A 103 0.57 -7.93 4.61
N GLN A 104 1.05 -6.72 4.31
CA GLN A 104 0.95 -5.57 5.21
C GLN A 104 -0.41 -4.89 5.03
N VAL A 105 -1.11 -4.63 6.13
CA VAL A 105 -2.37 -3.89 6.17
C VAL A 105 -2.21 -2.69 7.09
N VAL A 106 -2.64 -1.52 6.63
CA VAL A 106 -2.74 -0.30 7.42
C VAL A 106 -4.20 0.14 7.42
N GLU A 107 -4.80 0.25 8.59
CA GLU A 107 -6.14 0.82 8.75
C GLU A 107 -6.01 2.35 8.87
N VAL A 108 -6.77 3.08 8.05
CA VAL A 108 -6.83 4.53 8.17
C VAL A 108 -7.50 4.86 9.51
N PRO A 109 -6.93 5.76 10.33
CA PRO A 109 -7.54 6.13 11.60
C PRO A 109 -8.90 6.79 11.40
N ARG A 110 -9.94 6.22 12.01
CA ARG A 110 -11.27 6.83 12.10
C ARG A 110 -11.35 7.68 13.36
N PHE A 111 -11.85 8.89 13.22
CA PHE A 111 -12.16 9.75 14.35
C PHE A 111 -13.68 9.73 14.55
N GLY A 112 -14.09 9.55 15.81
CA GLY A 112 -15.49 9.55 16.23
C GLY A 112 -16.06 10.94 16.37
#